data_AF-A0A7C4N005-F1
#
_entry.id   AF-A0A7C4N005-F1
#
_cell.length_a   1.000
_cell.length_b   1.000
_cell.length_c   1.000
_cell.angle_alpha   90.00
_cell.angle_beta   90.00
_cell.angle_gamma   90.00
#
_symmetry.space_group_name_H-M   'P 1'
#
loop_
_entity.id
_entity.type
_entity.pdbx_description
1 polymer ?
#
loop_
_entity_poly.entity_id
_entity_poly.type
_entity_poly.pdbx_seq_one_letter_code
_entity_poly.pdbx_strand_id
1 'polypeptide(L)'
;FPKSFFDDLQTGYLMSRLSDDAEGLRWFFSSTVVYMLSNVIRFAGGVGFLFYLEWRLAVIVLIILPGVFFTMNYFARKVHILSHRGMEQEAHISSRMQEALSSTPLIKSFASEDSTRKGLVSELKKAFQITLEQTAVNSVADAAISLLPAVSRGIALALGAYWVIREEWTLGSLLAFQGYLGYVFGPAQFLATANLQLHNALAALQRIWALFRILPEENSRSGAAVDHLKGEVEFRDVSFSYNGRDRVLQGLSFRIRPGEHAAVVGRSGIGKTTLLSLILCFYKPTSGEIYFDGKPVSSLEVTSLRRRIGYVSQNTILLSGTVMDNLTYGNPEASEEKVFQAARAAEIHDFIAALPSGYLTEIGEKGIKLSEGQKQRLSIARALVKDPDILVLDEPTSSLDGKTEGSILRSLPTVSKGKTLLVVSNRLSTLKECDGILLLDDNKRLVSGTHQQLMETNEYYRSLIAR
;
A
#
# COMPACT_ATOMS: atom_id res chain seq x y z
N PHE A 1 -9.92 -1.53 7.65
CA PHE A 1 -10.12 -1.63 6.20
C PHE A 1 -10.29 -3.10 5.84
N PRO A 2 -11.18 -3.44 4.91
CA PRO A 2 -11.31 -4.81 4.39
C PRO A 2 -10.01 -5.27 3.71
N LYS A 3 -9.69 -6.57 3.73
CA LYS A 3 -8.50 -7.10 3.04
C LYS A 3 -8.53 -6.80 1.54
N SER A 4 -9.70 -6.92 0.91
CA SER A 4 -9.89 -6.64 -0.53
C SER A 4 -9.39 -5.26 -0.96
N PHE A 5 -9.50 -4.26 -0.09
CA PHE A 5 -8.98 -2.91 -0.35
C PHE A 5 -7.47 -2.89 -0.60
N PHE A 6 -6.71 -3.71 0.13
CA PHE A 6 -5.25 -3.80 -0.02
C PHE A 6 -4.81 -4.75 -1.14
N ASP A 7 -5.66 -5.66 -1.57
CA ASP A 7 -5.36 -6.53 -2.71
C ASP A 7 -5.48 -5.79 -4.05
N ASP A 8 -6.42 -4.85 -4.14
CA ASP A 8 -6.67 -4.06 -5.35
C ASP A 8 -5.74 -2.82 -5.47
N LEU A 9 -5.09 -2.40 -4.38
CA LEU A 9 -4.25 -1.21 -4.34
C LEU A 9 -2.81 -1.55 -3.98
N GLN A 10 -1.87 -1.03 -4.76
CA GLN A 10 -0.45 -1.10 -4.40
C GLN A 10 -0.22 -0.37 -3.07
N THR A 11 0.38 -1.03 -2.09
CA THR A 11 0.66 -0.44 -0.76
C THR A 11 1.49 0.85 -0.85
N GLY A 12 2.41 0.94 -1.81
CA GLY A 12 3.17 2.17 -2.09
C GLY A 12 2.29 3.34 -2.56
N TYR A 13 1.21 3.05 -3.29
CA TYR A 13 0.24 4.06 -3.72
C TYR A 13 -0.54 4.66 -2.55
N LEU A 14 -0.92 3.82 -1.58
CA LEU A 14 -1.60 4.28 -0.36
C LEU A 14 -0.68 5.12 0.52
N MET A 15 0.59 4.73 0.65
CA MET A 15 1.59 5.48 1.43
C MET A 15 1.87 6.86 0.84
N SER A 16 2.14 6.94 -0.48
CA SER A 16 2.33 8.23 -1.15
C SER A 16 1.09 9.12 -1.03
N ARG A 17 -0.12 8.57 -1.16
CA ARG A 17 -1.35 9.35 -0.95
C ARG A 17 -1.50 9.87 0.48
N LEU A 18 -1.27 9.03 1.49
CA LEU A 18 -1.42 9.43 2.88
C LEU A 18 -0.36 10.44 3.32
N SER A 19 0.84 10.38 2.75
CA SER A 19 1.94 11.30 3.06
C SER A 19 1.84 12.57 2.22
N ASP A 20 1.91 12.43 0.89
CA ASP A 20 2.08 13.55 -0.04
C ASP A 20 0.80 14.39 -0.18
N ASP A 21 -0.37 13.76 -0.30
CA ASP A 21 -1.62 14.52 -0.42
C ASP A 21 -1.98 15.21 0.91
N ALA A 22 -1.68 14.57 2.06
CA ALA A 22 -1.95 15.15 3.37
C ALA A 22 -1.00 16.31 3.69
N GLU A 23 0.28 16.15 3.37
CA GLU A 23 1.27 17.22 3.50
C GLU A 23 0.94 18.39 2.55
N GLY A 24 0.55 18.09 1.31
CA GLY A 24 0.10 19.09 0.34
C GLY A 24 -1.09 19.90 0.85
N LEU A 25 -2.09 19.25 1.46
CA LEU A 25 -3.23 19.94 2.07
C LEU A 25 -2.82 20.75 3.31
N ARG A 26 -1.95 20.21 4.17
CA ARG A 26 -1.43 20.94 5.32
C ARG A 26 -0.78 22.24 4.87
N TRP A 27 0.12 22.15 3.87
CA TRP A 27 0.82 23.31 3.32
C TRP A 27 -0.13 24.30 2.65
N PHE A 28 -1.15 23.78 1.95
CA PHE A 28 -2.18 24.62 1.34
C PHE A 28 -2.90 25.49 2.38
N PHE A 29 -3.39 24.90 3.47
CA PHE A 29 -4.10 25.63 4.52
C PHE A 29 -3.17 26.50 5.38
N SER A 30 -1.96 26.02 5.70
CA SER A 30 -1.03 26.76 6.57
C SER A 30 -0.35 27.94 5.87
N SER A 31 -0.09 27.82 4.56
CA SER A 31 0.81 28.72 3.86
C SER A 31 0.18 29.27 2.59
N THR A 32 -0.35 28.43 1.69
CA THR A 32 -0.88 28.90 0.41
C THR A 32 -2.04 29.87 0.57
N VAL A 33 -3.02 29.57 1.43
CA VAL A 33 -4.19 30.45 1.65
C VAL A 33 -3.76 31.80 2.22
N VAL A 34 -2.88 31.80 3.23
CA VAL A 34 -2.35 33.02 3.85
C VAL A 34 -1.57 33.84 2.82
N TYR A 35 -0.75 33.17 2.01
CA TYR A 35 0.05 33.82 0.99
C TYR A 35 -0.81 34.36 -0.17
N MET A 36 -1.86 33.65 -0.59
CA MET A 36 -2.86 34.14 -1.53
C MET A 36 -3.54 35.41 -1.01
N LEU A 37 -4.05 35.37 0.22
CA LEU A 37 -4.71 36.52 0.84
C LEU A 37 -3.75 37.71 0.97
N SER A 38 -2.51 37.47 1.41
CA SER A 38 -1.47 38.50 1.47
C SER A 38 -1.17 39.11 0.11
N ASN A 39 -1.09 38.30 -0.95
CA ASN A 39 -0.86 38.80 -2.30
C ASN A 39 -2.06 39.58 -2.84
N VAL A 40 -3.30 39.18 -2.54
CA VAL A 40 -4.50 39.97 -2.90
C VAL A 40 -4.47 41.34 -2.23
N ILE A 41 -4.15 41.40 -0.93
CA ILE A 41 -4.06 42.66 -0.18
C ILE A 41 -2.91 43.53 -0.72
N ARG A 42 -1.73 42.96 -0.95
CA ARG A 42 -0.58 43.67 -1.52
C ARG A 42 -0.88 44.21 -2.92
N PHE A 43 -1.56 43.42 -3.75
CA PHE A 43 -1.97 43.82 -5.09
C PHE A 43 -2.95 44.99 -5.05
N ALA A 44 -4.05 44.85 -4.31
CA ALA A 44 -5.08 45.89 -4.20
C ALA A 44 -4.53 47.17 -3.56
N GLY A 45 -3.75 47.04 -2.48
CA GLY A 45 -3.08 48.16 -1.82
C GLY A 45 -2.05 48.83 -2.74
N GLY A 46 -1.22 48.05 -3.43
CA GLY A 46 -0.24 48.54 -4.39
C GLY A 46 -0.90 49.34 -5.51
N VAL A 47 -1.96 48.81 -6.13
CA VAL A 47 -2.75 49.53 -7.14
C VAL A 47 -3.32 50.82 -6.56
N GLY A 48 -3.94 50.78 -5.38
CA GLY A 48 -4.46 51.96 -4.70
C GLY A 48 -3.40 53.05 -4.46
N PHE A 49 -2.21 52.67 -4.00
CA PHE A 49 -1.09 53.60 -3.81
C PHE A 49 -0.57 54.18 -5.13
N LEU A 50 -0.50 53.40 -6.20
CA LEU A 50 -0.10 53.92 -7.51
C LEU A 50 -1.10 54.97 -8.02
N PHE A 51 -2.41 54.72 -7.87
CA PHE A 51 -3.45 55.70 -8.23
C PHE A 51 -3.41 56.96 -7.37
N TYR A 52 -3.12 56.82 -6.07
CA TYR A 52 -2.95 57.96 -5.17
C TYR A 52 -1.74 58.83 -5.53
N LEU A 53 -0.63 58.20 -5.92
CA LEU A 53 0.59 58.92 -6.28
C LEU A 53 0.49 59.64 -7.61
N GLU A 54 0.07 58.93 -8.67
CA GLU A 54 -0.12 59.51 -10.01
C GLU A 54 -0.98 58.60 -10.90
N TRP A 55 -2.26 58.93 -11.03
CA TRP A 55 -3.24 58.09 -11.73
C TRP A 55 -2.89 57.86 -13.21
N ARG A 56 -2.24 58.81 -13.88
CA ARG A 56 -1.87 58.71 -15.30
C ARG A 56 -0.88 57.57 -15.53
N LEU A 57 0.13 57.44 -14.66
CA LEU A 57 1.10 56.33 -14.73
C LEU A 57 0.48 55.03 -14.26
N ALA A 58 -0.38 55.06 -13.23
CA ALA A 58 -1.07 53.88 -12.74
C ALA A 58 -1.90 53.19 -13.83
N VAL A 59 -2.60 53.96 -14.67
CA VAL A 59 -3.36 53.42 -15.81
C VAL A 59 -2.43 52.74 -16.83
N ILE A 60 -1.28 53.32 -17.14
CA ILE A 60 -0.31 52.70 -18.06
C ILE A 60 0.19 51.35 -17.51
N VAL A 61 0.53 51.30 -16.22
CA VAL A 61 0.93 50.06 -15.54
C VAL A 61 -0.17 49.00 -15.61
N LEU A 62 -1.42 49.42 -15.38
CA LEU A 62 -2.58 48.52 -15.42
C LEU A 62 -2.85 47.97 -16.82
N ILE A 63 -2.56 48.73 -17.88
CA ILE A 63 -2.66 48.27 -19.28
C ILE A 63 -1.59 47.20 -19.61
N ILE A 64 -0.40 47.30 -19.01
CA ILE A 64 0.67 46.31 -19.19
C ILE A 64 0.35 45.00 -18.45
N LEU A 65 -0.43 45.08 -17.37
CA LEU A 65 -0.68 43.97 -16.45
C LEU A 65 -1.38 42.75 -17.08
N PRO A 66 -2.43 42.88 -17.92
CA PRO A 66 -2.98 41.78 -18.70
C PRO A 66 -1.93 41.01 -19.52
N GLY A 67 -0.87 41.70 -19.99
CA GLY A 67 0.24 41.08 -20.70
C GLY A 67 0.93 39.99 -19.88
N VAL A 68 1.02 40.14 -18.55
CA VAL A 68 1.60 39.14 -17.64
C VAL A 68 0.73 37.87 -17.65
N PHE A 69 -0.58 38.05 -17.51
CA PHE A 69 -1.54 36.94 -17.51
C PHE A 69 -1.53 36.19 -18.85
N PHE A 70 -1.57 36.89 -19.98
CA PHE A 70 -1.54 36.26 -21.32
C PHE A 70 -0.24 35.55 -21.60
N THR A 71 0.91 36.15 -21.27
CA THR A 71 2.23 35.54 -21.46
C THR A 71 2.33 34.26 -20.64
N MET A 72 1.91 34.31 -19.38
CA MET A 72 1.94 33.13 -18.51
C MET A 72 1.03 32.02 -19.02
N ASN A 73 -0.21 32.33 -19.41
CA ASN A 73 -1.15 31.34 -19.93
C ASN A 73 -0.68 30.73 -21.27
N TYR A 74 -0.01 31.51 -22.12
CA TYR A 74 0.57 31.03 -23.36
C TYR A 74 1.64 29.94 -23.13
N PHE A 75 2.56 30.17 -22.17
CA PHE A 75 3.59 29.18 -21.84
C PHE A 75 3.07 28.03 -20.96
N ALA A 76 2.02 28.26 -20.15
CA ALA A 76 1.50 27.29 -19.19
C ALA A 76 1.19 25.92 -19.81
N ARG A 77 0.57 25.88 -21.01
CA ARG A 77 0.24 24.62 -21.68
C ARG A 77 1.50 23.82 -22.05
N LYS A 78 2.52 24.48 -22.61
CA LYS A 78 3.76 23.81 -23.02
C LYS A 78 4.55 23.33 -21.81
N VAL A 79 4.63 24.17 -20.76
CA VAL A 79 5.25 23.81 -19.48
C VAL A 79 4.56 22.61 -18.86
N HIS A 80 3.22 22.59 -18.82
CA HIS A 80 2.46 21.47 -18.27
C HIS A 80 2.69 20.16 -19.03
N ILE A 81 2.72 20.19 -20.37
CA ILE A 81 3.00 19.00 -21.19
C ILE A 81 4.40 18.46 -20.92
N LEU A 82 5.42 19.34 -20.88
CA LEU A 82 6.80 18.93 -20.62
C LEU A 82 6.99 18.43 -19.19
N SER A 83 6.34 19.06 -18.21
CA SER A 83 6.33 18.59 -16.82
C SER A 83 5.73 17.19 -16.70
N HIS A 84 4.60 16.92 -17.37
CA HIS A 84 4.00 15.59 -17.36
C HIS A 84 4.91 14.53 -18.00
N ARG A 85 5.51 14.84 -19.16
CA ARG A 85 6.49 13.95 -19.82
C ARG A 85 7.72 13.70 -18.95
N GLY A 86 8.19 14.73 -18.23
CA GLY A 86 9.30 14.63 -17.29
C GLY A 86 8.99 13.66 -16.15
N MET A 87 7.82 13.83 -15.52
CA MET A 87 7.37 12.95 -14.43
C MET A 87 7.21 11.49 -14.89
N GLU A 88 6.64 11.26 -16.08
CA GLU A 88 6.48 9.91 -16.64
C GLU A 88 7.84 9.23 -16.90
N GLN A 89 8.79 9.98 -17.49
CA GLN A 89 10.13 9.47 -17.74
C GLN A 89 10.91 9.20 -16.44
N GLU A 90 10.75 10.05 -15.42
CA GLU A 90 11.35 9.86 -14.10
C GLU A 90 10.81 8.61 -13.39
N ALA A 91 9.50 8.36 -13.49
CA ALA A 91 8.88 7.13 -12.99
C ALA A 91 9.43 5.89 -13.69
N HIS A 92 9.59 5.93 -15.02
CA HIS A 92 10.19 4.84 -15.78
C HIS A 92 11.65 4.56 -15.39
N ILE A 93 12.46 5.61 -15.19
CA ILE A 93 13.85 5.47 -14.74
C ILE A 93 13.90 4.85 -13.35
N SER A 94 13.08 5.36 -12.43
CA SER A 94 13.00 4.85 -11.06
C SER A 94 12.61 3.39 -11.02
N SER A 95 11.59 2.99 -11.79
CA SER A 95 11.16 1.60 -11.92
C SER A 95 12.28 0.70 -12.47
N ARG A 96 12.97 1.10 -13.54
CA ARG A 96 14.08 0.32 -14.10
C ARG A 96 15.26 0.22 -13.14
N MET A 97 15.54 1.28 -12.39
CA MET A 97 16.62 1.28 -11.41
C MET A 97 16.30 0.35 -10.25
N GLN A 98 15.04 0.36 -9.78
CA GLN A 98 14.56 -0.58 -8.77
C GLN A 98 14.64 -2.04 -9.25
N GLU A 99 14.22 -2.30 -10.49
CA GLU A 99 14.34 -3.62 -11.13
C GLU A 99 15.80 -4.07 -11.19
N ALA A 100 16.71 -3.21 -11.67
CA ALA A 100 18.14 -3.52 -11.76
C ALA A 100 18.76 -3.82 -10.38
N LEU A 101 18.44 -3.02 -9.37
CA LEU A 101 18.92 -3.23 -8.00
C LEU A 101 18.41 -4.55 -7.42
N SER A 102 17.10 -4.84 -7.60
CA SER A 102 16.49 -6.09 -7.15
C SER A 102 17.03 -7.32 -7.89
N SER A 103 17.44 -7.15 -9.14
CA SER A 103 17.95 -8.20 -10.03
C SER A 103 19.46 -8.30 -10.05
N THR A 104 20.17 -7.67 -9.10
CA THR A 104 21.64 -7.67 -9.05
C THR A 104 22.25 -9.09 -9.14
N PRO A 105 21.74 -10.12 -8.42
CA PRO A 105 22.26 -11.48 -8.54
C PRO A 105 22.12 -12.06 -9.95
N LEU A 106 21.02 -11.75 -10.64
CA LEU A 106 20.76 -12.18 -12.01
C LEU A 106 21.69 -11.48 -13.00
N ILE A 107 21.84 -10.16 -12.87
CA ILE A 107 22.72 -9.38 -13.74
C ILE A 107 24.16 -9.87 -13.62
N LYS A 108 24.60 -10.19 -12.39
CA LYS A 108 25.94 -10.74 -12.11
C LYS A 108 26.10 -12.17 -12.62
N SER A 109 25.11 -13.05 -12.42
CA SER A 109 25.21 -14.44 -12.86
C SER A 109 25.23 -14.59 -14.38
N PHE A 110 24.60 -13.66 -15.10
CA PHE A 110 24.57 -13.60 -16.57
C PHE A 110 25.57 -12.60 -17.17
N ALA A 111 26.49 -12.03 -16.37
CA ALA A 111 27.50 -11.05 -16.81
C ALA A 111 26.95 -9.94 -17.72
N SER A 112 25.74 -9.45 -17.41
CA SER A 112 24.95 -8.53 -18.24
C SER A 112 25.04 -7.07 -17.79
N GLU A 113 26.08 -6.70 -17.04
CA GLU A 113 26.26 -5.36 -16.48
C GLU A 113 26.31 -4.28 -17.55
N ASP A 114 27.06 -4.50 -18.63
CA ASP A 114 27.22 -3.50 -19.68
C ASP A 114 25.94 -3.26 -20.48
N SER A 115 25.17 -4.33 -20.73
CA SER A 115 23.86 -4.23 -21.39
C SER A 115 22.89 -3.41 -20.52
N THR A 116 22.81 -3.74 -19.23
CA THR A 116 21.98 -3.03 -18.25
C THR A 116 22.37 -1.56 -18.15
N ARG A 117 23.68 -1.28 -18.02
CA ARG A 117 24.22 0.08 -17.96
C ARG A 117 23.87 0.89 -19.20
N LYS A 118 24.04 0.32 -20.40
CA LYS A 118 23.67 1.00 -21.66
C LYS A 118 22.17 1.32 -21.71
N GLY A 119 21.32 0.40 -21.25
CA GLY A 119 19.88 0.60 -21.14
C GLY A 119 19.52 1.76 -20.20
N LEU A 120 20.10 1.78 -18.99
CA LEU A 120 19.88 2.87 -18.01
C LEU A 120 20.38 4.22 -18.52
N VAL A 121 21.59 4.27 -19.10
CA VAL A 121 22.15 5.50 -19.66
C VAL A 121 21.31 6.04 -20.81
N SER A 122 20.71 5.17 -21.64
CA SER A 122 19.80 5.59 -22.71
C SER A 122 18.55 6.29 -22.16
N GLU A 123 17.92 5.75 -21.12
CA GLU A 123 16.76 6.39 -20.49
C GLU A 123 17.12 7.70 -19.79
N LEU A 124 18.26 7.74 -19.10
CA LEU A 124 18.77 8.97 -18.49
C LEU A 124 19.02 10.07 -19.54
N LYS A 125 19.54 9.71 -20.72
CA LYS A 125 19.70 10.67 -21.83
C LYS A 125 18.37 11.21 -22.32
N LYS A 126 17.33 10.39 -22.43
CA LYS A 126 15.99 10.85 -22.81
C LYS A 126 15.41 11.81 -21.75
N ALA A 127 15.53 11.46 -20.47
CA ALA A 127 15.12 12.36 -19.39
C ALA A 127 15.87 13.68 -19.44
N PHE A 128 17.19 13.63 -19.62
CA PHE A 128 18.02 14.83 -19.75
C PHE A 128 17.57 15.73 -20.90
N GLN A 129 17.19 15.17 -22.06
CA GLN A 129 16.65 15.95 -23.17
C GLN A 129 15.32 16.62 -22.84
N ILE A 130 14.41 15.91 -22.15
CA ILE A 130 13.13 16.47 -21.70
C ILE A 130 13.37 17.60 -20.69
N THR A 131 14.27 17.40 -19.72
CA THR A 131 14.64 18.42 -18.74
C THR A 131 15.27 19.64 -19.41
N LEU A 132 16.12 19.45 -20.41
CA LEU A 132 16.69 20.57 -21.19
C LEU A 132 15.61 21.35 -21.93
N GLU A 133 14.68 20.67 -22.61
CA GLU A 133 13.57 21.32 -23.31
C GLU A 133 12.67 22.09 -22.32
N GLN A 134 12.35 21.47 -21.18
CA GLN A 134 11.57 22.11 -20.12
C GLN A 134 12.28 23.34 -19.55
N THR A 135 13.59 23.24 -19.29
CA THR A 135 14.40 24.36 -18.79
C THR A 135 14.44 25.49 -19.79
N ALA A 136 14.66 25.19 -21.08
CA ALA A 136 14.66 26.21 -22.13
C ALA A 136 13.31 26.93 -22.24
N VAL A 137 12.19 26.19 -22.20
CA VAL A 137 10.85 26.78 -22.23
C VAL A 137 10.58 27.65 -21.00
N ASN A 138 10.95 27.18 -19.81
CA ASN A 138 10.82 27.94 -18.57
C ASN A 138 11.68 29.22 -18.60
N SER A 139 12.94 29.13 -19.05
CA SER A 139 13.82 30.31 -19.14
C SER A 139 13.28 31.36 -20.12
N VAL A 140 12.71 30.95 -21.25
CA VAL A 140 12.07 31.88 -22.19
C VAL A 140 10.80 32.49 -21.58
N ALA A 141 10.00 31.69 -20.87
CA ALA A 141 8.81 32.18 -20.18
C ALA A 141 9.18 33.21 -19.09
N ASP A 142 10.18 32.91 -18.27
CA ASP A 142 10.68 33.79 -17.20
C ASP A 142 11.24 35.10 -17.78
N ALA A 143 12.00 35.03 -18.87
CA ALA A 143 12.48 36.21 -19.59
C ALA A 143 11.31 37.06 -20.10
N ALA A 144 10.32 36.47 -20.75
CA ALA A 144 9.14 37.19 -21.26
C ALA A 144 8.32 37.83 -20.13
N ILE A 145 8.12 37.12 -19.02
CA ILE A 145 7.37 37.58 -17.85
C ILE A 145 8.12 38.70 -17.12
N SER A 146 9.46 38.63 -17.03
CA SER A 146 10.28 39.64 -16.34
C SER A 146 10.51 40.92 -17.16
N LEU A 147 10.40 40.85 -18.49
CA LEU A 147 10.46 42.04 -19.35
C LEU A 147 9.30 43.00 -19.10
N LEU A 148 8.10 42.52 -18.78
CA LEU A 148 6.92 43.37 -18.58
C LEU A 148 7.08 44.35 -17.39
N PRO A 149 7.47 43.91 -16.18
CA PRO A 149 7.83 44.82 -15.09
C PRO A 149 8.99 45.76 -15.45
N ALA A 150 10.01 45.27 -16.18
CA ALA A 150 11.17 46.07 -16.55
C ALA A 150 10.78 47.23 -17.49
N VAL A 151 9.97 46.95 -18.52
CA VAL A 151 9.41 47.96 -19.43
C VAL A 151 8.54 48.94 -18.67
N SER A 152 7.68 48.45 -17.77
CA SER A 152 6.83 49.31 -16.95
C SER A 152 7.64 50.25 -16.05
N ARG A 153 8.71 49.76 -15.41
CA ARG A 153 9.64 50.59 -14.63
C ARG A 153 10.35 51.63 -15.49
N GLY A 154 10.79 51.24 -16.70
CA GLY A 154 11.42 52.15 -17.65
C GLY A 154 10.49 53.28 -18.10
N ILE A 155 9.24 52.96 -18.46
CA ILE A 155 8.22 53.95 -18.83
C ILE A 155 7.91 54.88 -17.66
N ALA A 156 7.70 54.32 -16.46
CA ALA A 156 7.43 55.10 -15.26
C ALA A 156 8.60 56.03 -14.90
N LEU A 157 9.85 55.59 -15.12
CA LEU A 157 11.04 56.41 -14.89
C LEU A 157 11.14 57.54 -15.91
N ALA A 158 10.96 57.25 -17.20
CA ALA A 158 11.08 58.24 -18.27
C ALA A 158 10.01 59.34 -18.17
N LEU A 159 8.74 58.94 -18.06
CA LEU A 159 7.62 59.88 -17.91
C LEU A 159 7.63 60.59 -16.56
N GLY A 160 7.97 59.86 -15.49
CA GLY A 160 8.08 60.42 -14.16
C GLY A 160 9.22 61.45 -14.05
N ALA A 161 10.39 61.16 -14.59
CA ALA A 161 11.51 62.10 -14.62
C ALA A 161 11.16 63.36 -15.42
N TYR A 162 10.43 63.23 -16.53
CA TYR A 162 9.95 64.36 -17.32
C TYR A 162 9.06 65.30 -16.49
N TRP A 163 8.13 64.76 -15.69
CA TRP A 163 7.28 65.58 -14.81
C TRP A 163 8.03 66.16 -13.60
N VAL A 164 9.02 65.45 -13.07
CA VAL A 164 9.88 65.99 -12.01
C VAL A 164 10.70 67.17 -12.52
N ILE A 165 11.25 67.10 -13.74
CA ILE A 165 12.00 68.21 -14.35
C ILE A 165 11.11 69.43 -14.60
N ARG A 166 9.82 69.21 -14.89
CA ARG A 166 8.81 70.27 -15.06
C ARG A 166 8.24 70.80 -13.74
N GLU A 167 8.73 70.33 -12.59
CA GLU A 167 8.22 70.68 -11.26
C GLU A 167 6.73 70.31 -11.04
N GLU A 168 6.18 69.42 -11.87
CA GLU A 168 4.79 68.91 -11.77
C GLU A 168 4.70 67.71 -10.81
N TRP A 169 5.83 67.09 -10.46
CA TRP A 169 5.89 65.93 -9.57
C TRP A 169 7.18 65.93 -8.73
N THR A 170 7.20 65.22 -7.61
CA THR A 170 8.39 65.18 -6.74
C THR A 170 9.26 63.94 -7.00
N LEU A 171 10.58 64.09 -6.84
CA LEU A 171 11.51 62.97 -6.94
C LEU A 171 11.18 61.86 -5.90
N GLY A 172 10.73 62.24 -4.71
CA GLY A 172 10.31 61.30 -3.67
C GLY A 172 9.10 60.46 -4.10
N SER A 173 8.09 61.09 -4.71
CA SER A 173 6.92 60.40 -5.25
C SER A 173 7.27 59.45 -6.40
N LEU A 174 8.21 59.84 -7.27
CA LEU A 174 8.72 58.97 -8.35
C LEU A 174 9.42 57.72 -7.80
N LEU A 175 10.31 57.89 -6.82
CA LEU A 175 10.99 56.76 -6.18
C LEU A 175 10.01 55.86 -5.41
N ALA A 176 9.02 56.45 -4.73
CA ALA A 176 7.94 55.71 -4.11
C ALA A 176 7.13 54.91 -5.14
N PHE A 177 6.76 55.51 -6.27
CA PHE A 177 6.06 54.83 -7.35
C PHE A 177 6.86 53.62 -7.87
N GLN A 178 8.16 53.80 -8.11
CA GLN A 178 9.06 52.72 -8.53
C GLN A 178 9.13 51.57 -7.52
N GLY A 179 9.18 51.88 -6.22
CA GLY A 179 9.11 50.87 -5.16
C GLY A 179 7.77 50.14 -5.13
N TYR A 180 6.66 50.87 -5.30
CA TYR A 180 5.30 50.30 -5.25
C TYR A 180 4.95 49.41 -6.43
N LEU A 181 5.63 49.54 -7.58
CA LEU A 181 5.47 48.60 -8.70
C LEU A 181 5.75 47.15 -8.30
N GLY A 182 6.65 46.91 -7.34
CA GLY A 182 6.91 45.57 -6.80
C GLY A 182 5.71 44.94 -6.10
N TYR A 183 4.88 45.76 -5.43
CA TYR A 183 3.64 45.32 -4.78
C TYR A 183 2.49 45.07 -5.77
N VAL A 184 2.66 45.40 -7.04
CA VAL A 184 1.68 45.11 -8.10
C VAL A 184 2.12 43.92 -8.94
N PHE A 185 3.31 43.95 -9.53
CA PHE A 185 3.77 42.90 -10.44
C PHE A 185 4.06 41.56 -9.75
N GLY A 186 4.68 41.58 -8.57
CA GLY A 186 4.99 40.35 -7.83
C GLY A 186 3.72 39.57 -7.45
N PRO A 187 2.76 40.21 -6.75
CA PRO A 187 1.48 39.59 -6.45
C PRO A 187 0.67 39.19 -7.68
N ALA A 188 0.69 39.97 -8.76
CA ALA A 188 0.00 39.62 -10.00
C ALA A 188 0.54 38.31 -10.62
N GLN A 189 1.86 38.13 -10.64
CA GLN A 189 2.49 36.88 -11.10
C GLN A 189 2.09 35.70 -10.22
N PHE A 190 2.08 35.87 -8.89
CA PHE A 190 1.67 34.82 -7.98
C PHE A 190 0.20 34.43 -8.19
N LEU A 191 -0.70 35.42 -8.24
CA LEU A 191 -2.14 35.21 -8.43
C LEU A 191 -2.46 34.56 -9.78
N ALA A 192 -1.67 34.81 -10.83
CA ALA A 192 -1.82 34.13 -12.11
C ALA A 192 -1.62 32.59 -12.01
N THR A 193 -0.82 32.13 -11.04
CA THR A 193 -0.61 30.69 -10.76
C THR A 193 -1.48 30.12 -9.64
N ALA A 194 -2.19 30.97 -8.89
CA ALA A 194 -2.99 30.57 -7.74
C ALA A 194 -4.05 29.51 -8.09
N ASN A 195 -4.65 29.62 -9.28
CA ASN A 195 -5.64 28.66 -9.78
C ASN A 195 -5.09 27.23 -9.86
N LEU A 196 -3.81 27.06 -10.24
CA LEU A 196 -3.17 25.75 -10.32
C LEU A 196 -3.02 25.14 -8.91
N GLN A 197 -2.56 25.93 -7.96
CA GLN A 197 -2.38 25.50 -6.56
C GLN A 197 -3.72 25.09 -5.92
N LEU A 198 -4.78 25.86 -6.20
CA LEU A 198 -6.13 25.55 -5.73
C LEU A 198 -6.67 24.25 -6.35
N HIS A 199 -6.49 24.05 -7.65
CA HIS A 199 -6.92 22.80 -8.31
C HIS A 199 -6.19 21.58 -7.74
N ASN A 200 -4.88 21.69 -7.51
CA ASN A 200 -4.09 20.61 -6.93
C ASN A 200 -4.56 20.26 -5.51
N ALA A 201 -4.84 21.27 -4.68
CA ALA A 201 -5.36 21.07 -3.33
C ALA A 201 -6.76 20.44 -3.32
N LEU A 202 -7.66 20.89 -4.20
CA LEU A 202 -9.00 20.30 -4.33
C LEU A 202 -8.93 18.84 -4.80
N ALA A 203 -8.03 18.53 -5.73
CA ALA A 203 -7.82 17.15 -6.20
C ALA A 203 -7.26 16.26 -5.07
N ALA A 204 -6.29 16.75 -4.29
CA ALA A 204 -5.78 16.06 -3.10
C ALA A 204 -6.88 15.83 -2.07
N LEU A 205 -7.72 16.84 -1.82
CA LEU A 205 -8.87 16.73 -0.91
C LEU A 205 -9.86 15.65 -1.36
N GLN A 206 -10.21 15.61 -2.65
CA GLN A 206 -11.09 14.58 -3.19
C GLN A 206 -10.52 13.17 -3.00
N ARG A 207 -9.21 13.00 -3.20
CA ARG A 207 -8.54 11.69 -3.02
C ARG A 207 -8.52 11.25 -1.56
N ILE A 208 -8.17 12.13 -0.63
CA ILE A 208 -8.20 11.82 0.81
C ILE A 208 -9.64 11.54 1.27
N TRP A 209 -10.60 12.32 0.80
CA TRP A 209 -11.99 12.13 1.17
C TRP A 209 -12.57 10.80 0.65
N ALA A 210 -12.11 10.32 -0.50
CA ALA A 210 -12.41 8.97 -0.97
C ALA A 210 -11.90 7.89 -0.01
N LEU A 211 -10.76 8.11 0.66
CA LEU A 211 -10.24 7.18 1.69
C LEU A 211 -11.14 7.15 2.93
N PHE A 212 -11.65 8.29 3.38
CA PHE A 212 -12.59 8.38 4.50
C PHE A 212 -13.94 7.71 4.21
N ARG A 213 -14.32 7.58 2.94
CA ARG A 213 -15.56 6.92 2.51
C ARG A 213 -15.44 5.40 2.42
N ILE A 214 -14.26 4.82 2.61
CA ILE A 214 -14.12 3.37 2.59
C ILE A 214 -14.83 2.82 3.82
N LEU A 215 -15.86 2.03 3.56
CA LEU A 215 -16.61 1.35 4.62
C LEU A 215 -15.65 0.45 5.43
N PRO A 216 -15.67 0.54 6.77
CA PRO A 216 -14.97 -0.41 7.60
C PRO A 216 -15.47 -1.83 7.32
N GLU A 217 -14.65 -2.81 7.65
CA GLU A 217 -15.02 -4.21 7.50
C GLU A 217 -16.29 -4.49 8.33
N GLU A 218 -17.36 -4.91 7.67
CA GLU A 218 -18.65 -5.23 8.31
C GLU A 218 -18.44 -6.27 9.42
N ASN A 219 -19.12 -6.09 10.56
CA ASN A 219 -19.00 -6.96 11.73
C ASN A 219 -17.61 -7.05 12.37
N SER A 220 -16.68 -6.13 12.05
CA SER A 220 -15.40 -6.04 12.76
C SER A 220 -15.59 -5.74 14.26
N ARG A 221 -16.63 -4.97 14.64
CA ARG A 221 -16.98 -4.65 16.05
C ARG A 221 -18.48 -4.73 16.33
N SER A 222 -19.24 -5.37 15.44
CA SER A 222 -20.68 -5.58 15.57
C SER A 222 -20.97 -7.07 15.44
N GLY A 223 -21.91 -7.58 16.23
CA GLY A 223 -22.21 -9.01 16.33
C GLY A 223 -21.92 -9.58 17.71
N ALA A 224 -22.16 -10.88 17.88
CA ALA A 224 -21.87 -11.57 19.13
C ALA A 224 -20.37 -11.85 19.27
N ALA A 225 -19.78 -11.47 20.41
CA ALA A 225 -18.39 -11.75 20.72
C ALA A 225 -18.16 -13.28 20.87
N VAL A 226 -17.01 -13.74 20.41
CA VAL A 226 -16.61 -15.15 20.43
C VAL A 226 -15.48 -15.36 21.43
N ASP A 227 -15.87 -15.79 22.63
CA ASP A 227 -14.92 -16.09 23.71
C ASP A 227 -14.35 -17.50 23.64
N HIS A 228 -14.99 -18.45 22.97
CA HIS A 228 -14.48 -19.79 22.76
C HIS A 228 -15.28 -20.47 21.65
N LEU A 229 -14.64 -21.35 20.91
CA LEU A 229 -15.26 -22.25 19.95
C LEU A 229 -15.00 -23.71 20.34
N LYS A 230 -16.00 -24.55 20.15
CA LYS A 230 -15.80 -26.00 20.07
C LYS A 230 -14.97 -26.37 18.84
N GLY A 231 -15.03 -25.54 17.79
CA GLY A 231 -14.22 -25.66 16.59
C GLY A 231 -14.94 -26.30 15.41
N GLU A 232 -16.28 -26.35 15.41
CA GLU A 232 -17.03 -26.79 14.24
C GLU A 232 -17.02 -25.70 13.16
N VAL A 233 -16.72 -26.09 11.91
CA VAL A 233 -16.79 -25.21 10.74
C VAL A 233 -17.67 -25.84 9.69
N GLU A 234 -18.71 -25.14 9.27
CA GLU A 234 -19.68 -25.64 8.28
C GLU A 234 -19.86 -24.63 7.14
N PHE A 235 -19.74 -25.12 5.91
CA PHE A 235 -20.03 -24.37 4.68
C PHE A 235 -21.37 -24.87 4.14
N ARG A 236 -22.29 -23.94 3.82
CA ARG A 236 -23.59 -24.26 3.20
C ARG A 236 -23.75 -23.52 1.88
N ASP A 237 -23.65 -24.27 0.78
CA ASP A 237 -23.78 -23.80 -0.61
C ASP A 237 -22.92 -22.56 -0.93
N VAL A 238 -21.69 -22.56 -0.42
CA VAL A 238 -20.81 -21.40 -0.49
C VAL A 238 -20.18 -21.28 -1.88
N SER A 239 -20.39 -20.14 -2.53
CA SER A 239 -19.68 -19.76 -3.76
C SER A 239 -18.93 -18.45 -3.56
N PHE A 240 -17.81 -18.29 -4.28
CA PHE A 240 -16.99 -17.09 -4.16
C PHE A 240 -16.33 -16.70 -5.47
N SER A 241 -16.32 -15.40 -5.74
CA SER A 241 -15.59 -14.75 -6.85
C SER A 241 -14.88 -13.50 -6.37
N TYR A 242 -13.63 -13.30 -6.79
CA TYR A 242 -12.95 -12.01 -6.61
C TYR A 242 -13.55 -10.98 -7.57
N ASN A 243 -13.99 -9.84 -7.05
CA ASN A 243 -14.50 -8.70 -7.83
C ASN A 243 -15.62 -9.04 -8.84
N GLY A 244 -16.40 -10.10 -8.57
CA GLY A 244 -17.56 -10.49 -9.37
C GLY A 244 -17.26 -11.02 -10.79
N ARG A 245 -15.99 -11.30 -11.12
CA ARG A 245 -15.60 -11.77 -12.46
C ARG A 245 -15.71 -13.28 -12.59
N ASP A 246 -14.71 -13.99 -12.08
CA ASP A 246 -14.60 -15.44 -12.20
C ASP A 246 -14.91 -16.11 -10.86
N ARG A 247 -15.85 -17.05 -10.87
CA ARG A 247 -16.13 -17.89 -9.70
C ARG A 247 -14.94 -18.78 -9.42
N VAL A 248 -14.28 -18.60 -8.29
CA VAL A 248 -13.15 -19.43 -7.84
C VAL A 248 -13.66 -20.66 -7.10
N LEU A 249 -14.70 -20.51 -6.29
CA LEU A 249 -15.35 -21.61 -5.56
C LEU A 249 -16.84 -21.64 -5.89
N GLN A 250 -17.43 -22.84 -6.00
CA GLN A 250 -18.83 -23.00 -6.44
C GLN A 250 -19.58 -24.05 -5.62
N GLY A 251 -20.61 -23.62 -4.90
CA GLY A 251 -21.57 -24.47 -4.20
C GLY A 251 -20.95 -25.40 -3.16
N LEU A 252 -19.89 -24.98 -2.47
CA LEU A 252 -19.19 -25.82 -1.51
C LEU A 252 -20.08 -26.06 -0.28
N SER A 253 -20.30 -27.33 0.05
CA SER A 253 -21.02 -27.74 1.25
C SER A 253 -20.26 -28.85 1.96
N PHE A 254 -19.79 -28.57 3.17
CA PHE A 254 -19.07 -29.52 4.00
C PHE A 254 -19.07 -29.09 5.46
N ARG A 255 -18.70 -30.01 6.34
CA ARG A 255 -18.62 -29.77 7.78
C ARG A 255 -17.36 -30.42 8.33
N ILE A 256 -16.60 -29.65 9.10
CA ILE A 256 -15.47 -30.11 9.91
C ILE A 256 -15.95 -30.13 11.36
N ARG A 257 -15.85 -31.28 12.01
CA ARG A 257 -16.33 -31.49 13.38
C ARG A 257 -15.34 -30.90 14.41
N PRO A 258 -15.82 -30.58 15.62
CA PRO A 258 -14.94 -30.21 16.73
C PRO A 258 -13.80 -31.20 16.95
N GLY A 259 -12.56 -30.71 16.95
CA GLY A 259 -11.37 -31.53 17.17
C GLY A 259 -10.94 -32.41 15.99
N GLU A 260 -11.64 -32.33 14.84
CA GLU A 260 -11.29 -33.08 13.63
C GLU A 260 -10.03 -32.50 12.98
N HIS A 261 -9.15 -33.38 12.51
CA HIS A 261 -8.02 -33.04 11.66
C HIS A 261 -8.40 -33.25 10.19
N ALA A 262 -8.65 -32.16 9.48
CA ALA A 262 -9.02 -32.16 8.07
C ALA A 262 -7.86 -31.70 7.17
N ALA A 263 -7.64 -32.40 6.06
CA ALA A 263 -6.71 -31.97 5.02
C ALA A 263 -7.44 -31.40 3.80
N VAL A 264 -6.88 -30.35 3.17
CA VAL A 264 -7.36 -29.82 1.90
C VAL A 264 -6.36 -30.16 0.80
N VAL A 265 -6.84 -30.86 -0.24
CA VAL A 265 -6.01 -31.39 -1.34
C VAL A 265 -6.51 -30.88 -2.68
N GLY A 266 -5.59 -30.62 -3.61
CA GLY A 266 -5.94 -30.23 -4.98
C GLY A 266 -4.75 -29.65 -5.73
N ARG A 267 -4.88 -29.44 -7.04
CA ARG A 267 -3.83 -28.83 -7.87
C ARG A 267 -3.51 -27.39 -7.45
N SER A 268 -2.34 -26.89 -7.85
CA SER A 268 -2.02 -25.47 -7.65
C SER A 268 -3.01 -24.59 -8.42
N GLY A 269 -3.44 -23.48 -7.82
CA GLY A 269 -4.38 -22.53 -8.46
C GLY A 269 -5.86 -22.91 -8.41
N ILE A 270 -6.25 -24.06 -7.84
CA ILE A 270 -7.65 -24.52 -7.85
C ILE A 270 -8.58 -23.81 -6.85
N GLY A 271 -8.03 -23.02 -5.92
CA GLY A 271 -8.80 -22.25 -4.93
C GLY A 271 -8.60 -22.66 -3.46
N LYS A 272 -7.60 -23.50 -3.15
CA LYS A 272 -7.29 -23.90 -1.76
C LYS A 272 -7.02 -22.70 -0.83
N THR A 273 -6.17 -21.77 -1.25
CA THR A 273 -5.88 -20.53 -0.50
C THR A 273 -7.12 -19.63 -0.39
N THR A 274 -8.01 -19.65 -1.39
CA THR A 274 -9.29 -18.92 -1.34
C THR A 274 -10.24 -19.54 -0.31
N LEU A 275 -10.30 -20.88 -0.23
CA LEU A 275 -11.05 -21.58 0.81
C LEU A 275 -10.55 -21.19 2.20
N LEU A 276 -9.23 -21.21 2.43
CA LEU A 276 -8.65 -20.74 3.69
C LEU A 276 -8.98 -19.28 3.97
N SER A 277 -8.94 -18.42 2.95
CA SER A 277 -9.27 -17.00 3.11
C SER A 277 -10.71 -16.78 3.55
N LEU A 278 -11.65 -17.64 3.13
CA LEU A 278 -13.04 -17.60 3.61
C LEU A 278 -13.16 -18.08 5.06
N ILE A 279 -12.43 -19.13 5.46
CA ILE A 279 -12.40 -19.61 6.85
C ILE A 279 -11.81 -18.54 7.79
N LEU A 280 -10.76 -17.84 7.34
CA LEU A 280 -10.15 -16.71 8.06
C LEU A 280 -11.03 -15.45 8.04
N CYS A 281 -12.19 -15.53 7.38
CA CYS A 281 -13.14 -14.44 7.17
C CYS A 281 -12.48 -13.21 6.51
N PHE A 282 -11.44 -13.40 5.68
CA PHE A 282 -10.80 -12.31 4.94
C PHE A 282 -11.68 -11.77 3.82
N TYR A 283 -12.58 -12.62 3.31
CA TYR A 283 -13.62 -12.25 2.37
C TYR A 283 -14.95 -12.85 2.81
N LYS A 284 -16.03 -12.24 2.35
CA LYS A 284 -17.37 -12.81 2.46
C LYS A 284 -17.66 -13.68 1.25
N PRO A 285 -18.38 -14.81 1.43
CA PRO A 285 -18.87 -15.58 0.30
C PRO A 285 -19.78 -14.72 -0.59
N THR A 286 -19.77 -14.97 -1.90
CA THR A 286 -20.66 -14.30 -2.86
C THR A 286 -22.08 -14.84 -2.78
N SER A 287 -22.21 -16.12 -2.44
CA SER A 287 -23.49 -16.77 -2.10
C SER A 287 -23.25 -17.88 -1.08
N GLY A 288 -24.30 -18.30 -0.38
CA GLY A 288 -24.19 -19.25 0.73
C GLY A 288 -23.73 -18.58 2.02
N GLU A 289 -23.53 -19.37 3.07
CA GLU A 289 -23.18 -18.87 4.40
C GLU A 289 -22.21 -19.86 5.08
N ILE A 290 -21.30 -19.31 5.89
CA ILE A 290 -20.33 -20.07 6.68
C ILE A 290 -20.78 -20.02 8.14
N TYR A 291 -20.70 -21.15 8.83
CA TYR A 291 -21.10 -21.28 10.23
C TYR A 291 -19.92 -21.73 11.08
N PHE A 292 -19.80 -21.14 12.27
CA PHE A 292 -18.90 -21.58 13.33
C PHE A 292 -19.76 -22.00 14.53
N ASP A 293 -19.62 -23.25 14.98
CA ASP A 293 -20.46 -23.84 16.04
C ASP A 293 -21.97 -23.60 15.84
N GLY A 294 -22.43 -23.73 14.58
CA GLY A 294 -23.83 -23.54 14.21
C GLY A 294 -24.32 -22.09 14.13
N LYS A 295 -23.45 -21.09 14.40
CA LYS A 295 -23.78 -19.66 14.25
C LYS A 295 -23.22 -19.12 12.93
N PRO A 296 -24.02 -18.38 12.13
CA PRO A 296 -23.55 -17.83 10.87
C PRO A 296 -22.51 -16.73 11.12
N VAL A 297 -21.48 -16.64 10.28
CA VAL A 297 -20.43 -15.62 10.37
C VAL A 297 -21.01 -14.20 10.35
N SER A 298 -22.09 -14.00 9.60
CA SER A 298 -22.84 -12.73 9.55
C SER A 298 -23.41 -12.27 10.90
N SER A 299 -23.52 -13.14 11.91
CA SER A 299 -23.98 -12.81 13.27
C SER A 299 -22.86 -12.62 14.30
N LEU A 300 -21.62 -12.96 13.95
CA LEU A 300 -20.47 -12.98 14.86
C LEU A 300 -19.61 -11.73 14.68
N GLU A 301 -18.97 -11.29 15.77
CA GLU A 301 -17.94 -10.26 15.69
C GLU A 301 -16.64 -10.88 15.13
N VAL A 302 -16.26 -10.48 13.91
CA VAL A 302 -15.15 -11.07 13.15
C VAL A 302 -13.81 -10.94 13.87
N THR A 303 -13.59 -9.84 14.62
CA THR A 303 -12.33 -9.63 15.36
C THR A 303 -12.16 -10.66 16.46
N SER A 304 -13.21 -10.90 17.26
CA SER A 304 -13.22 -11.91 18.32
C SER A 304 -13.10 -13.33 17.73
N LEU A 305 -13.79 -13.62 16.63
CA LEU A 305 -13.70 -14.88 15.90
C LEU A 305 -12.27 -15.16 15.43
N ARG A 306 -11.62 -14.18 14.80
CA ARG A 306 -10.23 -14.32 14.33
C ARG A 306 -9.25 -14.55 15.48
N ARG A 307 -9.53 -14.13 16.72
CA ARG A 307 -8.68 -14.46 17.88
C ARG A 307 -8.71 -15.96 18.20
N ARG A 308 -9.79 -16.66 17.87
CA ARG A 308 -9.93 -18.12 18.06
C ARG A 308 -9.42 -18.95 16.89
N ILE A 309 -8.94 -18.32 15.82
CA ILE A 309 -8.37 -19.01 14.65
C ILE A 309 -6.87 -18.70 14.52
N GLY A 310 -6.02 -19.72 14.56
CA GLY A 310 -4.59 -19.63 14.29
C GLY A 310 -4.33 -19.83 12.80
N TYR A 311 -3.37 -19.09 12.24
CA TYR A 311 -3.03 -19.19 10.83
C TYR A 311 -1.51 -19.23 10.62
N VAL A 312 -1.07 -20.18 9.81
CA VAL A 312 0.30 -20.26 9.29
C VAL A 312 0.21 -20.18 7.77
N SER A 313 0.75 -19.10 7.19
CA SER A 313 0.74 -18.86 5.75
C SER A 313 1.84 -19.64 5.02
N GLN A 314 1.59 -19.95 3.75
CA GLN A 314 2.57 -20.57 2.86
C GLN A 314 3.85 -19.72 2.77
N ASN A 315 3.70 -18.42 2.53
CA ASN A 315 4.80 -17.45 2.59
C ASN A 315 4.80 -16.80 3.97
N THR A 316 5.77 -17.18 4.81
CA THR A 316 5.86 -16.63 6.17
C THR A 316 6.33 -15.19 6.15
N ILE A 317 5.55 -14.31 6.76
CA ILE A 317 5.93 -12.91 7.00
C ILE A 317 6.26 -12.74 8.48
N LEU A 318 7.45 -12.21 8.73
CA LEU A 318 7.91 -11.77 10.05
C LEU A 318 7.90 -10.26 10.11
N LEU A 319 7.58 -9.73 11.28
CA LEU A 319 7.56 -8.31 11.57
C LEU A 319 8.95 -7.88 12.01
N SER A 320 9.31 -6.63 11.70
CA SER A 320 10.49 -6.00 12.28
C SER A 320 10.30 -5.87 13.79
N GLY A 321 11.27 -6.33 14.57
CA GLY A 321 11.19 -6.41 16.04
C GLY A 321 11.99 -7.60 16.56
N THR A 322 11.83 -7.96 17.83
CA THR A 322 12.51 -9.12 18.41
C THR A 322 11.82 -10.44 18.02
N VAL A 323 12.49 -11.57 18.29
CA VAL A 323 11.87 -12.90 18.23
C VAL A 323 10.65 -12.96 19.16
N MET A 324 10.75 -12.40 20.37
CA MET A 324 9.66 -12.33 21.32
C MET A 324 8.45 -11.56 20.75
N ASP A 325 8.67 -10.37 20.20
CA ASP A 325 7.60 -9.54 19.60
C ASP A 325 6.85 -10.28 18.49
N ASN A 326 7.59 -11.05 17.68
CA ASN A 326 6.99 -11.87 16.63
C ASN A 326 6.14 -13.00 17.23
N LEU A 327 6.61 -13.68 18.27
CA LEU A 327 5.89 -14.81 18.89
C LEU A 327 4.63 -14.36 19.63
N THR A 328 4.66 -13.21 20.31
CA THR A 328 3.54 -12.67 21.08
C THR A 328 2.60 -11.79 20.25
N TYR A 329 2.88 -11.57 18.96
CA TYR A 329 2.04 -10.73 18.09
C TYR A 329 0.55 -11.10 18.10
N GLY A 330 0.23 -12.40 18.12
CA GLY A 330 -1.15 -12.89 18.16
C GLY A 330 -1.82 -12.86 19.54
N ASN A 331 -1.02 -12.76 20.61
CA ASN A 331 -1.44 -12.71 22.00
C ASN A 331 -0.37 -11.97 22.84
N PRO A 332 -0.44 -10.62 22.92
CA PRO A 332 0.58 -9.82 23.60
C PRO A 332 0.69 -10.08 25.10
N GLU A 333 -0.35 -10.66 25.71
CA GLU A 333 -0.43 -10.98 27.14
C GLU A 333 0.02 -12.41 27.45
N ALA A 334 0.56 -13.14 26.47
CA ALA A 334 1.05 -14.50 26.69
C ALA A 334 2.24 -14.52 27.67
N SER A 335 2.19 -15.43 28.65
CA SER A 335 3.32 -15.63 29.56
C SER A 335 4.54 -16.22 28.85
N GLU A 336 5.73 -15.96 29.37
CA GLU A 336 6.98 -16.49 28.80
C GLU A 336 6.98 -18.02 28.76
N GLU A 337 6.40 -18.70 29.75
CA GLU A 337 6.29 -20.15 29.77
C GLU A 337 5.49 -20.66 28.58
N LYS A 338 4.38 -19.99 28.23
CA LYS A 338 3.56 -20.33 27.07
C LYS A 338 4.33 -20.13 25.77
N VAL A 339 5.11 -19.05 25.68
CA VAL A 339 6.00 -18.78 24.54
C VAL A 339 7.06 -19.87 24.40
N PHE A 340 7.70 -20.28 25.49
CA PHE A 340 8.73 -21.33 25.46
C PHE A 340 8.13 -22.70 25.11
N GLN A 341 6.95 -23.04 25.64
CA GLN A 341 6.24 -24.27 25.29
C GLN A 341 5.89 -24.30 23.80
N ALA A 342 5.33 -23.22 23.26
CA ALA A 342 5.02 -23.11 21.84
C ALA A 342 6.27 -23.19 20.95
N ALA A 343 7.38 -22.56 21.37
CA ALA A 343 8.65 -22.62 20.65
C ALA A 343 9.28 -24.02 20.68
N ARG A 344 9.13 -24.78 21.77
CA ARG A 344 9.56 -26.19 21.84
C ARG A 344 8.69 -27.08 20.98
N ALA A 345 7.37 -26.88 21.02
CA ALA A 345 6.41 -27.61 20.18
C ALA A 345 6.69 -27.43 18.67
N ALA A 346 7.12 -26.24 18.27
CA ALA A 346 7.51 -25.93 16.90
C ALA A 346 9.00 -26.22 16.59
N GLU A 347 9.74 -26.84 17.51
CA GLU A 347 11.16 -27.19 17.38
C GLU A 347 12.07 -26.02 16.98
N ILE A 348 11.81 -24.83 17.53
CA ILE A 348 12.59 -23.61 17.27
C ILE A 348 13.26 -23.04 18.52
N HIS A 349 12.90 -23.54 19.71
CA HIS A 349 13.45 -23.08 20.99
C HIS A 349 14.98 -23.13 21.04
N ASP A 350 15.59 -24.28 20.70
CA ASP A 350 17.05 -24.45 20.82
C ASP A 350 17.82 -23.53 19.87
N PHE A 351 17.27 -23.30 18.67
CA PHE A 351 17.82 -22.33 17.73
C PHE A 351 17.74 -20.91 18.30
N ILE A 352 16.58 -20.50 18.84
CA ILE A 352 16.40 -19.18 19.44
C ILE A 352 17.36 -19.01 20.63
N ALA A 353 17.46 -20.01 21.51
CA ALA A 353 18.34 -19.98 22.67
C ALA A 353 19.83 -19.88 22.31
N ALA A 354 20.23 -20.39 21.13
CA ALA A 354 21.59 -20.27 20.61
C ALA A 354 21.90 -18.90 19.97
N LEU A 355 20.90 -18.05 19.74
CA LEU A 355 21.13 -16.70 19.22
C LEU A 355 21.83 -15.82 20.27
N PRO A 356 22.66 -14.83 19.86
CA PRO A 356 23.42 -13.98 20.79
C PRO A 356 22.58 -13.27 21.85
N SER A 357 21.31 -13.00 21.57
CA SER A 357 20.38 -12.36 22.51
C SER A 357 19.11 -13.20 22.75
N GLY A 358 19.14 -14.49 22.43
CA GLY A 358 17.99 -15.37 22.65
C GLY A 358 16.71 -14.86 21.99
N TYR A 359 15.64 -14.81 22.78
CA TYR A 359 14.33 -14.27 22.38
C TYR A 359 14.31 -12.76 22.12
N LEU A 360 15.33 -12.02 22.59
CA LEU A 360 15.48 -10.58 22.35
C LEU A 360 16.29 -10.27 21.09
N THR A 361 16.71 -11.29 20.32
CA THR A 361 17.40 -11.05 19.05
C THR A 361 16.49 -10.33 18.07
N GLU A 362 16.98 -9.21 17.52
CA GLU A 362 16.27 -8.44 16.51
C GLU A 362 16.22 -9.14 15.15
N ILE A 363 15.02 -9.21 14.60
CA ILE A 363 14.69 -9.65 13.26
C ILE A 363 14.49 -8.39 12.41
N GLY A 364 15.43 -8.09 11.50
CA GLY A 364 15.31 -6.97 10.56
C GLY A 364 14.22 -7.18 9.50
N GLU A 365 14.03 -6.21 8.59
CA GLU A 365 13.02 -6.28 7.53
C GLU A 365 13.06 -7.64 6.79
N LYS A 366 11.92 -8.34 6.77
CA LYS A 366 11.72 -9.68 6.14
C LYS A 366 12.55 -10.84 6.73
N GLY A 367 13.21 -10.67 7.87
CA GLY A 367 13.96 -11.74 8.55
C GLY A 367 15.11 -12.31 7.72
N ILE A 368 15.83 -11.46 6.99
CA ILE A 368 16.89 -11.82 6.01
C ILE A 368 17.99 -12.75 6.60
N LYS A 369 18.17 -12.79 7.93
CA LYS A 369 19.14 -13.65 8.61
C LYS A 369 18.63 -15.06 8.96
N LEU A 370 17.35 -15.37 8.71
CA LEU A 370 16.74 -16.65 9.02
C LEU A 370 16.52 -17.48 7.75
N SER A 371 16.74 -18.79 7.83
CA SER A 371 16.34 -19.71 6.77
C SER A 371 14.82 -19.77 6.66
N GLU A 372 14.29 -20.12 5.49
CA GLU A 372 12.83 -20.23 5.30
C GLU A 372 12.20 -21.24 6.26
N GLY A 373 12.88 -22.36 6.55
CA GLY A 373 12.42 -23.32 7.55
C GLY A 373 12.44 -22.78 8.99
N GLN A 374 13.36 -21.87 9.34
CA GLN A 374 13.34 -21.18 10.64
C GLN A 374 12.18 -20.19 10.73
N LYS A 375 11.93 -19.41 9.66
CA LYS A 375 10.79 -18.49 9.59
C LYS A 375 9.48 -19.26 9.75
N GLN A 376 9.32 -20.37 9.03
CA GLN A 376 8.13 -21.20 9.08
C GLN A 376 7.86 -21.75 10.48
N ARG A 377 8.89 -22.33 11.14
CA ARG A 377 8.78 -22.78 12.54
C ARG A 377 8.43 -21.65 13.50
N LEU A 378 9.00 -20.46 13.32
CA LEU A 378 8.65 -19.28 14.13
C LEU A 378 7.18 -18.88 13.93
N SER A 379 6.66 -18.98 12.70
CA SER A 379 5.24 -18.73 12.43
C SER A 379 4.32 -19.79 13.04
N ILE A 380 4.73 -21.05 13.07
CA ILE A 380 3.99 -22.12 13.77
C ILE A 380 3.96 -21.81 15.27
N ALA A 381 5.10 -21.51 15.88
CA ALA A 381 5.16 -21.13 17.30
C ALA A 381 4.26 -19.91 17.59
N ARG A 382 4.31 -18.86 16.77
CA ARG A 382 3.43 -17.68 16.86
C ARG A 382 1.94 -18.05 16.81
N ALA A 383 1.55 -18.96 15.94
CA ALA A 383 0.17 -19.43 15.85
C ALA A 383 -0.26 -20.25 17.10
N LEU A 384 0.69 -20.97 17.72
CA LEU A 384 0.45 -21.73 18.95
C LEU A 384 0.38 -20.84 20.20
N VAL A 385 1.21 -19.80 20.31
CA VAL A 385 1.18 -18.82 21.43
C VAL A 385 -0.20 -18.14 21.53
N LYS A 386 -0.81 -17.88 20.37
CA LYS A 386 -2.17 -17.34 20.27
C LYS A 386 -3.23 -18.24 20.91
N ASP A 387 -2.97 -19.53 21.02
CA ASP A 387 -3.85 -20.54 21.62
C ASP A 387 -5.26 -20.58 20.99
N PRO A 388 -5.33 -20.90 19.69
CA PRO A 388 -6.59 -20.92 18.96
C PRO A 388 -7.38 -22.20 19.24
N ASP A 389 -8.68 -22.16 18.96
CA ASP A 389 -9.59 -23.32 18.94
C ASP A 389 -9.56 -24.03 17.58
N ILE A 390 -9.28 -23.27 16.51
CA ILE A 390 -9.12 -23.76 15.13
C ILE A 390 -7.74 -23.36 14.62
N LEU A 391 -6.93 -24.32 14.16
CA LEU A 391 -5.62 -24.06 13.58
C LEU A 391 -5.64 -24.32 12.07
N VAL A 392 -5.27 -23.31 11.28
CA VAL A 392 -5.22 -23.36 9.83
C VAL A 392 -3.77 -23.28 9.35
N LEU A 393 -3.32 -24.27 8.60
CA LEU A 393 -1.97 -24.38 8.08
C LEU A 393 -1.98 -24.45 6.55
N ASP A 394 -1.38 -23.47 5.89
CA ASP A 394 -1.28 -23.42 4.42
C ASP A 394 0.12 -23.90 3.98
N GLU A 395 0.23 -25.16 3.55
CA GLU A 395 1.48 -25.81 3.17
C GLU A 395 2.63 -25.56 4.17
N PRO A 396 2.45 -25.90 5.47
CA PRO A 396 3.35 -25.53 6.56
C PRO A 396 4.73 -26.21 6.52
N THR A 397 5.01 -27.05 5.52
CA THR A 397 6.25 -27.83 5.41
C THR A 397 6.94 -27.71 4.05
N SER A 398 6.44 -26.84 3.16
CA SER A 398 7.00 -26.61 1.82
C SER A 398 8.49 -26.24 1.83
N SER A 399 8.92 -25.51 2.86
CA SER A 399 10.30 -25.01 3.03
C SER A 399 11.11 -25.78 4.09
N LEU A 400 10.59 -26.90 4.60
CA LEU A 400 11.26 -27.74 5.60
C LEU A 400 11.94 -28.96 4.97
N ASP A 401 13.09 -29.35 5.50
CA ASP A 401 13.72 -30.63 5.18
C ASP A 401 12.89 -31.79 5.73
N GLY A 402 12.98 -32.96 5.09
CA GLY A 402 12.10 -34.10 5.39
C GLY A 402 12.21 -34.64 6.82
N LYS A 403 13.34 -34.42 7.52
CA LYS A 403 13.48 -34.83 8.94
C LYS A 403 12.73 -33.87 9.85
N THR A 404 12.94 -32.57 9.72
CA THR A 404 12.25 -31.55 10.51
C THR A 404 10.75 -31.51 10.23
N GLU A 405 10.34 -31.69 8.97
CA GLU A 405 8.92 -31.86 8.64
C GLU A 405 8.31 -33.03 9.41
N GLY A 406 8.92 -34.23 9.30
CA GLY A 406 8.34 -35.44 9.88
C GLY A 406 8.21 -35.32 11.40
N SER A 407 9.14 -34.60 12.05
CA SER A 407 9.11 -34.36 13.49
C SER A 407 8.01 -33.36 13.89
N ILE A 408 7.91 -32.23 13.19
CA ILE A 408 6.86 -31.21 13.43
C ILE A 408 5.47 -31.77 13.16
N LEU A 409 5.28 -32.53 12.08
CA LEU A 409 3.98 -33.14 11.77
C LEU A 409 3.58 -34.22 12.79
N ARG A 410 4.53 -34.90 13.44
CA ARG A 410 4.24 -35.84 14.53
C ARG A 410 3.94 -35.15 15.85
N SER A 411 4.57 -34.01 16.12
CA SER A 411 4.29 -33.22 17.31
C SER A 411 2.97 -32.46 17.19
N LEU A 412 2.57 -32.07 15.97
CA LEU A 412 1.39 -31.27 15.70
C LEU A 412 0.09 -31.86 16.27
N PRO A 413 -0.24 -33.14 16.09
CA PRO A 413 -1.42 -33.77 16.69
C PRO A 413 -1.46 -33.70 18.22
N THR A 414 -0.29 -33.74 18.87
CA THR A 414 -0.19 -33.63 20.34
C THR A 414 -0.46 -32.19 20.78
N VAL A 415 0.00 -31.23 19.99
CA VAL A 415 -0.10 -29.79 20.27
C VAL A 415 -1.47 -29.23 19.85
N SER A 416 -2.12 -29.86 18.86
CA SER A 416 -3.49 -29.59 18.41
C SER A 416 -4.54 -30.43 19.14
N LYS A 417 -4.15 -31.18 20.19
CA LYS A 417 -5.09 -32.05 20.90
C LYS A 417 -6.27 -31.24 21.46
N GLY A 418 -7.48 -31.59 21.04
CA GLY A 418 -8.72 -30.88 21.41
C GLY A 418 -9.01 -29.64 20.56
N LYS A 419 -8.24 -29.37 19.52
CA LYS A 419 -8.40 -28.25 18.58
C LYS A 419 -8.73 -28.79 17.20
N THR A 420 -9.56 -28.09 16.45
CA THR A 420 -9.82 -28.43 15.05
C THR A 420 -8.61 -28.03 14.20
N LEU A 421 -8.08 -28.93 13.39
CA LEU A 421 -6.93 -28.68 12.54
C LEU A 421 -7.35 -28.73 11.07
N LEU A 422 -6.99 -27.69 10.31
CA LEU A 422 -7.14 -27.67 8.86
C LEU A 422 -5.78 -27.46 8.21
N VAL A 423 -5.34 -28.42 7.40
CA VAL A 423 -4.03 -28.38 6.74
C VAL A 423 -4.16 -28.48 5.22
N VAL A 424 -3.60 -27.54 4.48
CA VAL A 424 -3.37 -27.67 3.04
C VAL A 424 -2.07 -28.43 2.84
N SER A 425 -2.12 -29.63 2.27
CA SER A 425 -0.94 -30.43 1.97
C SER A 425 -1.23 -31.40 0.85
N ASN A 426 -0.24 -31.64 -0.01
CA ASN A 426 -0.25 -32.75 -0.97
C ASN A 426 0.63 -33.91 -0.50
N ARG A 427 1.28 -33.79 0.66
CA ARG A 427 2.22 -34.80 1.16
C ARG A 427 1.47 -35.96 1.80
N LEU A 428 1.72 -37.17 1.31
CA LEU A 428 1.05 -38.39 1.75
C LEU A 428 1.15 -38.61 3.27
N SER A 429 2.29 -38.27 3.89
CA SER A 429 2.51 -38.36 5.33
C SER A 429 1.48 -37.54 6.12
N THR A 430 1.17 -36.31 5.67
CA THR A 430 0.14 -35.47 6.29
C THR A 430 -1.26 -36.03 6.07
N LEU A 431 -1.55 -36.49 4.85
CA LEU A 431 -2.88 -36.95 4.47
C LEU A 431 -3.32 -38.22 5.21
N LYS A 432 -2.37 -39.09 5.58
CA LYS A 432 -2.64 -40.31 6.34
C LYS A 432 -2.96 -40.08 7.81
N GLU A 433 -2.48 -38.97 8.37
CA GLU A 433 -2.66 -38.61 9.79
C GLU A 433 -3.94 -37.78 10.02
N CYS A 434 -4.65 -37.39 8.95
CA CYS A 434 -5.88 -36.62 9.03
C CYS A 434 -7.11 -37.54 9.07
N ASP A 435 -8.10 -37.17 9.89
CA ASP A 435 -9.38 -37.87 10.02
C ASP A 435 -10.21 -37.78 8.73
N GLY A 436 -10.13 -36.63 8.06
CA GLY A 436 -10.90 -36.32 6.86
C GLY A 436 -10.09 -35.58 5.81
N ILE A 437 -10.45 -35.75 4.54
CA ILE A 437 -9.84 -35.08 3.41
C ILE A 437 -10.92 -34.39 2.59
N LEU A 438 -10.68 -33.11 2.31
CA LEU A 438 -11.47 -32.23 1.46
C LEU A 438 -10.71 -32.04 0.14
N LEU A 439 -11.10 -32.81 -0.88
CA LEU A 439 -10.52 -32.75 -2.22
C LEU A 439 -11.24 -31.68 -3.04
N LEU A 440 -10.51 -30.67 -3.50
CA LEU A 440 -10.99 -29.68 -4.45
C LEU A 440 -10.56 -30.11 -5.87
N ASP A 441 -11.55 -30.44 -6.71
CA ASP A 441 -11.31 -30.93 -8.07
C ASP A 441 -11.25 -29.80 -9.11
N ASP A 442 -10.87 -30.15 -10.36
CA ASP A 442 -10.75 -29.20 -11.48
C ASP A 442 -12.10 -28.52 -11.84
N ASN A 443 -13.23 -29.09 -11.41
CA ASN A 443 -14.57 -28.52 -11.59
C ASN A 443 -14.98 -27.61 -10.42
N LYS A 444 -14.06 -27.29 -9.51
CA LYS A 444 -14.27 -26.46 -8.31
C LYS A 444 -15.30 -27.06 -7.36
N ARG A 445 -15.51 -28.38 -7.42
CA ARG A 445 -16.36 -29.14 -6.49
C ARG A 445 -15.52 -29.67 -5.36
N LEU A 446 -16.14 -29.79 -4.19
CA LEU A 446 -15.52 -30.43 -3.02
C LEU A 446 -16.01 -31.86 -2.89
N VAL A 447 -15.08 -32.80 -2.75
CA VAL A 447 -15.36 -34.19 -2.39
C VAL A 447 -14.71 -34.47 -1.05
N SER A 448 -15.50 -34.95 -0.08
CA SER A 448 -15.02 -35.29 1.26
C SER A 448 -14.93 -36.80 1.46
N GLY A 449 -13.87 -37.28 2.10
CA GLY A 449 -13.74 -38.68 2.51
C GLY A 449 -12.45 -38.95 3.27
N THR A 450 -12.25 -40.18 3.75
CA THR A 450 -10.96 -40.58 4.33
C THR A 450 -9.92 -40.87 3.24
N HIS A 451 -8.64 -40.92 3.61
CA HIS A 451 -7.57 -41.29 2.68
C HIS A 451 -7.88 -42.59 1.93
N GLN A 452 -8.31 -43.64 2.65
CA GLN A 452 -8.61 -44.94 2.07
C GLN A 452 -9.82 -44.89 1.13
N GLN A 453 -10.90 -44.21 1.53
CA GLN A 453 -12.09 -44.04 0.70
C GLN A 453 -11.78 -43.33 -0.60
N LEU A 454 -11.01 -42.23 -0.56
CA LEU A 454 -10.65 -41.47 -1.76
C LEU A 454 -9.67 -42.23 -2.66
N MET A 455 -8.76 -43.03 -2.11
CA MET A 455 -7.88 -43.90 -2.90
C MET A 455 -8.69 -44.94 -3.70
N GLU A 456 -9.75 -45.48 -3.12
CA GLU A 456 -10.61 -46.47 -3.80
C GLU A 456 -11.53 -45.78 -4.82
N THR A 457 -12.23 -44.73 -4.39
CA THR A 457 -13.38 -44.16 -5.12
C THR A 457 -13.04 -43.03 -6.10
N ASN A 458 -11.88 -42.38 -5.97
CA ASN A 458 -11.59 -41.15 -6.73
C ASN A 458 -10.26 -41.23 -7.50
N GLU A 459 -10.37 -41.28 -8.83
CA GLU A 459 -9.21 -41.35 -9.73
C GLU A 459 -8.36 -40.06 -9.71
N TYR A 460 -8.99 -38.90 -9.58
CA TYR A 460 -8.28 -37.61 -9.52
C TYR A 460 -7.39 -37.53 -8.28
N TYR A 461 -7.88 -37.96 -7.12
CA TYR A 461 -7.10 -38.07 -5.89
C TYR A 461 -5.91 -39.02 -6.03
N ARG A 462 -6.12 -40.21 -6.63
CA ARG A 462 -5.02 -41.15 -6.94
C ARG A 462 -3.95 -40.51 -7.82
N SER A 463 -4.37 -39.78 -8.85
CA SER A 463 -3.44 -39.10 -9.77
C SER A 463 -2.62 -37.99 -9.10
N LEU A 464 -3.17 -37.35 -8.06
CA LEU A 464 -2.49 -36.32 -7.29
C LEU A 464 -1.45 -36.89 -6.34
N ILE A 465 -1.73 -38.04 -5.72
CA ILE A 465 -0.83 -38.69 -4.76
C ILE A 465 0.26 -39.52 -5.45
N ALA A 466 0.01 -40.01 -6.66
CA ALA A 466 0.99 -40.77 -7.43
C ALA A 466 2.16 -39.93 -7.98
N ARG A 467 2.09 -38.60 -7.85
CA ARG A 467 3.14 -37.63 -8.21
C ARG A 467 3.95 -37.27 -6.98
#